data_AF-A0A1V9FCN3-F1
#
_entry.id   AF-A0A1V9FCN3-F1
#
_cell.length_a   1.000
_cell.length_b   1.000
_cell.length_c   1.000
_cell.angle_alpha   90.00
_cell.angle_beta   90.00
_cell.angle_gamma   90.00
#
_symmetry.space_group_name_H-M   'P 1'
#
loop_
_entity.id
_entity.type
_entity.pdbx_description
1 polymer ?
#
loop_
_entity_poly.entity_id
_entity_poly.type
_entity_poly.pdbx_seq_one_letter_code
_entity_poly.pdbx_strand_id
1 'polypeptide(L)'
;MSLNFFRTDCQFPPITSERFGLCDKNDGTKAYPDTVNEPEWIATVGNPEHHTVTFTAIDNCVMKNTEYRERGRCDVMLTTTVHLYLVELKDQMAAWRPHAVSQLVSTIDFLLENHPHEIRQFKKKKAFAANRRHPRFAFIENEDNLKLFRRTGFRIDSQAEIILI
;
A
#
# COMPACT_ATOMS: atom_id res chain seq x y z
N MET A 1 -10.87 20.68 -2.84
CA MET A 1 -11.61 19.44 -2.50
C MET A 1 -10.77 18.68 -1.50
N SER A 2 -11.38 18.14 -0.45
CA SER A 2 -10.66 17.27 0.49
C SER A 2 -10.58 15.87 -0.12
N LEU A 3 -9.36 15.31 -0.18
CA LEU A 3 -9.12 13.97 -0.68
C LEU A 3 -9.59 12.97 0.39
N ASN A 4 -10.47 12.03 0.04
CA ASN A 4 -10.99 11.04 0.98
C ASN A 4 -10.47 9.63 0.66
N PHE A 5 -9.51 9.15 1.45
CA PHE A 5 -8.92 7.82 1.35
C PHE A 5 -9.84 6.69 1.85
N PHE A 6 -10.90 7.01 2.59
CA PHE A 6 -11.80 6.01 3.18
C PHE A 6 -13.16 5.95 2.45
N ARG A 7 -13.21 6.45 1.21
CA ARG A 7 -14.43 6.39 0.39
C ARG A 7 -14.74 4.95 -0.03
N THR A 8 -15.98 4.54 0.13
CA THR A 8 -16.42 3.14 0.02
C THR A 8 -16.48 2.62 -1.42
N ASP A 9 -16.63 3.50 -2.42
CA ASP A 9 -16.62 3.14 -3.84
C ASP A 9 -15.22 2.75 -4.37
N CYS A 10 -14.17 3.09 -3.62
CA CYS A 10 -12.81 2.61 -3.88
C CYS A 10 -12.42 1.39 -3.06
N GLN A 11 -13.33 0.92 -2.19
CA GLN A 11 -13.12 -0.26 -1.37
C GLN A 11 -13.68 -1.50 -2.06
N PHE A 12 -13.02 -2.63 -1.84
CA PHE A 12 -13.53 -3.94 -2.21
C PHE A 12 -14.28 -4.56 -1.03
N PRO A 13 -15.11 -5.59 -1.27
CA PRO A 13 -15.70 -6.36 -0.19
C PRO A 13 -14.63 -6.83 0.82
N PRO A 14 -14.96 -6.87 2.12
CA PRO A 14 -13.99 -7.28 3.13
C PRO A 14 -13.43 -8.68 2.87
N ILE A 15 -12.13 -8.86 3.10
CA ILE A 15 -11.40 -10.09 2.85
C ILE A 15 -10.97 -10.70 4.19
N THR A 16 -11.25 -11.98 4.40
CA THR A 16 -10.86 -12.73 5.61
C THR A 16 -10.02 -13.98 5.29
N SER A 17 -9.70 -14.19 4.00
CA SER A 17 -8.85 -15.28 3.55
C SER A 17 -7.48 -15.22 4.23
N GLU A 18 -6.95 -16.39 4.57
CA GLU A 18 -5.63 -16.54 5.19
C GLU A 18 -4.50 -16.03 4.28
N ARG A 19 -4.73 -16.08 2.96
CA ARG A 19 -3.79 -15.63 1.94
C ARG A 19 -4.54 -15.08 0.74
N PHE A 20 -4.05 -13.98 0.18
CA PHE A 20 -4.55 -13.40 -1.07
C PHE A 20 -3.49 -12.55 -1.76
N GLY A 21 -3.68 -12.31 -3.06
CA GLY A 21 -2.81 -11.50 -3.89
C GLY A 21 -3.26 -10.06 -4.03
N LEU A 22 -2.29 -9.19 -4.30
CA LEU A 22 -2.50 -7.83 -4.78
C LEU A 22 -2.06 -7.78 -6.25
N CYS A 23 -2.97 -7.37 -7.12
CA CYS A 23 -2.76 -7.37 -8.57
C CYS A 23 -2.89 -5.96 -9.14
N ASP A 24 -2.10 -5.70 -10.18
CA ASP A 24 -2.22 -4.51 -11.03
C ASP A 24 -1.91 -4.91 -12.49
N LYS A 25 -2.81 -4.55 -13.40
CA LYS A 25 -2.68 -4.87 -14.83
C LYS A 25 -1.76 -3.90 -15.58
N ASN A 26 -1.37 -2.78 -14.97
CA ASN A 26 -0.58 -1.70 -15.59
C ASN A 26 -1.20 -1.14 -16.88
N ASP A 27 -2.53 -1.22 -17.01
CA ASP A 27 -3.32 -0.74 -18.16
C ASP A 27 -4.11 0.54 -17.83
N GLY A 28 -3.81 1.18 -16.69
CA GLY A 28 -4.54 2.34 -16.17
C GLY A 28 -5.82 1.99 -15.41
N THR A 29 -6.07 0.70 -15.15
CA THR A 29 -7.12 0.27 -14.20
C THR A 29 -6.61 0.34 -12.76
N LYS A 30 -7.55 0.29 -11.81
CA LYS A 30 -7.23 0.28 -10.38
C LYS A 30 -6.71 -1.09 -9.94
N ALA A 31 -5.76 -1.10 -9.01
CA ALA A 31 -5.33 -2.33 -8.36
C ALA A 31 -6.50 -3.06 -7.67
N TYR A 32 -6.40 -4.38 -7.56
CA TYR A 32 -7.45 -5.23 -7.01
C TYR A 32 -6.91 -6.42 -6.21
N PRO A 33 -7.68 -6.93 -5.22
CA PRO A 33 -7.36 -8.17 -4.53
C PRO A 33 -7.78 -9.38 -5.36
N ASP A 34 -7.04 -10.48 -5.23
CA ASP A 34 -7.39 -11.75 -5.88
C ASP A 34 -7.06 -12.94 -4.96
N THR A 35 -7.92 -13.97 -4.97
CA THR A 35 -7.74 -15.18 -4.14
C THR A 35 -7.56 -16.45 -4.95
N VAL A 36 -7.48 -16.35 -6.28
CA VAL A 36 -7.56 -17.52 -7.18
C VAL A 36 -6.36 -17.62 -8.11
N ASN A 37 -5.97 -16.52 -8.77
CA ASN A 37 -5.00 -16.51 -9.86
C ASN A 37 -3.60 -16.09 -9.38
N GLU A 38 -2.97 -16.95 -8.58
CA GLU A 38 -1.62 -16.71 -8.00
C GLU A 38 -0.55 -16.20 -8.99
N PRO A 39 -0.48 -16.67 -10.25
CA PRO A 39 0.52 -16.18 -11.21
C PRO A 39 0.42 -14.66 -11.52
N GLU A 40 -0.75 -14.06 -11.30
CA GLU A 40 -0.98 -12.63 -11.54
C GLU A 40 -0.61 -11.75 -10.33
N TRP A 41 -0.30 -12.37 -9.19
CA TRP A 41 -0.05 -11.64 -7.95
C TRP A 41 1.30 -10.91 -8.02
N ILE A 42 1.26 -9.58 -7.83
CA ILE A 42 2.48 -8.77 -7.72
C ILE A 42 3.01 -8.81 -6.28
N ALA A 43 2.10 -8.82 -5.31
CA ALA A 43 2.41 -9.00 -3.91
C ALA A 43 1.43 -10.01 -3.30
N THR A 44 1.85 -10.67 -2.22
CA THR A 44 1.01 -11.57 -1.44
C THR A 44 0.79 -11.01 -0.05
N VAL A 45 -0.42 -11.14 0.46
CA VAL A 45 -0.78 -10.83 1.83
C VAL A 45 -1.02 -12.14 2.58
N GLY A 46 -0.27 -12.35 3.67
CA GLY A 46 -0.52 -13.38 4.66
C GLY A 46 -1.34 -12.80 5.82
N ASN A 47 -2.47 -13.43 6.12
CA ASN A 47 -3.45 -13.05 7.13
C ASN A 47 -3.76 -14.25 8.04
N PRO A 48 -2.76 -14.77 8.79
CA PRO A 48 -2.91 -16.02 9.56
C PRO A 48 -4.00 -15.94 10.64
N GLU A 49 -4.28 -14.73 11.13
CA GLU A 49 -5.30 -14.48 12.16
C GLU A 49 -6.68 -14.16 11.59
N HIS A 50 -6.89 -14.32 10.27
CA HIS A 50 -8.15 -14.07 9.59
C HIS A 50 -8.77 -12.70 9.89
N HIS A 51 -7.95 -11.66 10.01
CA HIS A 51 -8.43 -10.31 10.19
C HIS A 51 -9.37 -9.94 9.04
N THR A 52 -10.43 -9.19 9.35
CA THR A 52 -11.22 -8.52 8.32
C THR A 52 -10.39 -7.39 7.72
N VAL A 53 -10.00 -7.57 6.45
CA VAL A 53 -9.17 -6.61 5.71
C VAL A 53 -10.04 -5.83 4.74
N THR A 54 -9.98 -4.51 4.83
CA THR A 54 -10.52 -3.61 3.81
C THR A 54 -9.41 -3.24 2.84
N PHE A 55 -9.55 -3.68 1.59
CA PHE A 55 -8.72 -3.23 0.47
C PHE A 55 -9.30 -1.95 -0.10
N THR A 56 -8.48 -0.90 -0.21
CA THR A 56 -8.82 0.34 -0.92
C THR A 56 -7.83 0.56 -2.06
N ALA A 57 -8.35 0.71 -3.28
CA ALA A 57 -7.53 1.13 -4.41
C ALA A 57 -7.24 2.63 -4.30
N ILE A 58 -5.97 3.01 -4.32
CA ILE A 58 -5.52 4.40 -4.21
C ILE A 58 -5.33 5.00 -5.60
N ASP A 59 -4.43 4.42 -6.41
CA ASP A 59 -4.26 4.83 -7.79
C ASP A 59 -5.47 4.42 -8.64
N ASN A 60 -5.82 5.27 -9.61
CA ASN A 60 -7.00 5.12 -10.47
C ASN A 60 -8.34 4.98 -9.74
N CYS A 61 -8.43 5.35 -8.45
CA CYS A 61 -9.70 5.42 -7.73
C CYS A 61 -9.78 6.58 -6.73
N VAL A 62 -9.11 6.49 -5.57
CA VAL A 62 -9.10 7.58 -4.58
C VAL A 62 -8.51 8.83 -5.20
N MET A 63 -7.44 8.67 -5.96
CA MET A 63 -6.86 9.69 -6.81
C MET A 63 -6.90 9.23 -8.26
N LYS A 64 -7.48 10.05 -9.15
CA LYS A 64 -7.47 9.77 -10.58
C LYS A 64 -6.14 10.21 -11.20
N ASN A 65 -5.75 9.59 -12.33
CA ASN A 65 -4.56 9.98 -13.12
C ASN A 65 -4.53 11.46 -13.56
N THR A 66 -5.67 12.14 -13.56
CA THR A 66 -5.77 13.57 -13.88
C THR A 66 -5.49 14.48 -12.69
N GLU A 67 -5.44 13.94 -11.47
CA GLU A 67 -5.34 14.69 -10.22
C GLU A 67 -3.95 14.55 -9.60
N TYR A 68 -3.44 15.62 -9.01
CA TYR A 68 -2.14 15.62 -8.31
C TYR A 68 -0.99 15.04 -9.15
N ARG A 69 -0.92 15.34 -10.46
CA ARG A 69 0.06 14.75 -11.39
C ARG A 69 1.52 14.96 -10.97
N GLU A 70 1.80 16.05 -10.25
CA GLU A 70 3.13 16.41 -9.76
C GLU A 70 3.56 15.58 -8.53
N ARG A 71 2.64 14.83 -7.89
CA ARG A 71 2.89 14.03 -6.69
C ARG A 71 2.55 12.58 -6.96
N GLY A 72 3.51 11.68 -6.76
CA GLY A 72 3.29 10.23 -6.86
C GLY A 72 2.30 9.73 -5.82
N ARG A 73 1.70 8.57 -6.08
CA ARG A 73 0.84 7.85 -5.14
C ARG A 73 1.08 6.35 -5.24
N CYS A 74 0.75 5.62 -4.18
CA CYS A 74 0.78 4.17 -4.19
C CYS A 74 -0.51 3.56 -4.74
N ASP A 75 -0.49 2.25 -4.98
CA ASP A 75 -1.60 1.55 -5.63
C ASP A 75 -2.67 1.13 -4.63
N VAL A 76 -2.27 0.69 -3.43
CA VAL A 76 -3.16 0.03 -2.48
C VAL A 76 -3.00 0.56 -1.05
N MET A 77 -4.13 0.70 -0.36
CA MET A 77 -4.19 0.80 1.09
C MET A 77 -4.98 -0.39 1.64
N LEU A 78 -4.39 -1.14 2.55
CA LEU A 78 -5.05 -2.18 3.33
C LEU A 78 -5.27 -1.68 4.75
N THR A 79 -6.46 -1.90 5.30
CA THR A 79 -6.75 -1.58 6.70
C THR A 79 -7.39 -2.76 7.39
N THR A 80 -7.00 -2.98 8.64
CA THR A 80 -7.75 -3.79 9.61
C THR A 80 -8.36 -2.83 10.65
N THR A 81 -8.98 -3.35 11.70
CA THR A 81 -9.48 -2.53 12.82
C THR A 81 -8.38 -1.68 13.47
N VAL A 82 -7.12 -2.13 13.46
CA VAL A 82 -6.03 -1.47 14.22
C VAL A 82 -4.76 -1.20 13.41
N HIS A 83 -4.63 -1.76 12.21
CA HIS A 83 -3.43 -1.61 11.39
C HIS A 83 -3.73 -1.06 10.00
N LEU A 84 -2.78 -0.29 9.48
CA LEU A 84 -2.83 0.27 8.13
C LEU A 84 -1.55 -0.07 7.39
N TYR A 85 -1.71 -0.51 6.14
CA TYR A 85 -0.63 -0.88 5.25
C TYR A 85 -0.81 -0.15 3.92
N LEU A 86 0.24 0.53 3.46
CA LEU A 86 0.30 1.07 2.10
C LEU A 86 1.17 0.16 1.25
N VAL A 87 0.80 -0.03 0.00
CA VAL A 87 1.53 -0.92 -0.91
C VAL A 87 1.65 -0.24 -2.27
N GLU A 88 2.89 -0.12 -2.72
CA GLU A 88 3.25 0.16 -4.11
C GLU A 88 3.63 -1.17 -4.77
N LEU A 89 3.00 -1.49 -5.90
CA LEU A 89 3.16 -2.70 -6.68
C LEU A 89 4.08 -2.42 -7.86
N LYS A 90 5.14 -3.22 -8.01
CA LYS A 90 6.09 -3.14 -9.12
C LYS A 90 6.30 -4.49 -9.78
N ASP A 91 6.52 -4.45 -11.09
CA ASP A 91 7.01 -5.57 -11.86
C ASP A 91 8.24 -5.16 -12.68
N GLN A 92 9.33 -4.80 -12.00
CA GLN A 92 10.48 -4.16 -12.65
C GLN A 92 11.81 -4.79 -12.21
N MET A 93 12.75 -4.94 -13.16
CA MET A 93 14.06 -5.55 -12.87
C MET A 93 15.04 -4.62 -12.18
N ALA A 94 15.03 -3.31 -12.49
CA ALA A 94 16.02 -2.37 -11.98
C ALA A 94 15.39 -0.99 -11.74
N ALA A 95 16.10 -0.14 -11.00
CA ALA A 95 15.76 1.28 -10.75
C ALA A 95 14.35 1.57 -10.17
N TRP A 96 13.66 0.56 -9.66
CA TRP A 96 12.27 0.68 -9.20
C TRP A 96 12.14 1.26 -7.79
N ARG A 97 13.12 1.01 -6.92
CA ARG A 97 13.04 1.32 -5.48
C ARG A 97 12.88 2.81 -5.18
N PRO A 98 13.71 3.73 -5.72
CA PRO A 98 13.61 5.13 -5.35
C PRO A 98 12.25 5.73 -5.72
N HIS A 99 11.71 5.34 -6.88
CA HIS A 99 10.40 5.80 -7.34
C HIS A 99 9.28 5.23 -6.46
N ALA A 100 9.30 3.94 -6.16
CA ALA A 100 8.32 3.31 -5.28
C ALA A 100 8.30 3.93 -3.87
N VAL A 101 9.48 4.18 -3.29
CA VAL A 101 9.60 4.85 -1.99
C VAL A 101 9.05 6.28 -2.07
N SER A 102 9.33 7.02 -3.14
CA SER A 102 8.79 8.38 -3.34
C SER A 102 7.26 8.39 -3.41
N GLN A 103 6.66 7.43 -4.13
CA GLN A 103 5.20 7.27 -4.20
C GLN A 103 4.57 6.98 -2.83
N LEU A 104 5.19 6.07 -2.04
CA LEU A 104 4.74 5.76 -0.68
C LEU A 104 4.83 6.98 0.23
N VAL A 105 5.97 7.68 0.24
CA VAL A 105 6.17 8.88 1.08
C VAL A 105 5.15 9.96 0.72
N SER A 106 4.95 10.23 -0.57
CA SER A 106 3.96 11.20 -1.05
C SER A 106 2.54 10.83 -0.62
N THR A 107 2.18 9.55 -0.69
CA THR A 107 0.86 9.05 -0.22
C THR A 107 0.68 9.21 1.28
N ILE A 108 1.73 8.92 2.06
CA ILE A 108 1.72 9.13 3.53
C ILE A 108 1.48 10.60 3.84
N ASP A 109 2.16 11.51 3.15
CA ASP A 109 1.98 12.95 3.35
C ASP A 109 0.53 13.36 3.01
N PHE A 110 -0.05 12.88 1.89
CA PHE A 110 -1.48 13.10 1.58
C PHE A 110 -2.44 12.57 2.66
N LEU A 111 -2.18 11.37 3.18
CA LEU A 111 -2.99 10.78 4.26
C LEU A 111 -2.93 11.61 5.53
N LEU A 112 -1.74 12.10 5.91
CA LEU A 112 -1.57 12.92 7.09
C LEU A 112 -2.19 14.32 6.93
N GLU A 113 -2.12 14.89 5.72
CA GLU A 113 -2.74 16.17 5.37
C GLU A 113 -4.28 16.10 5.44
N ASN A 114 -4.88 15.01 4.96
CA ASN A 114 -6.34 14.91 4.80
C ASN A 114 -7.06 14.12 5.91
N HIS A 115 -6.38 13.20 6.59
CA HIS A 115 -6.96 12.30 7.60
C HIS A 115 -6.12 12.16 8.88
N PRO A 116 -5.64 13.26 9.49
CA PRO A 116 -4.75 13.18 10.65
C PRO A 116 -5.42 12.51 11.87
N HIS A 117 -6.74 12.55 12.00
CA HIS A 117 -7.46 11.95 13.12
C HIS A 117 -7.59 10.43 12.97
N GLU A 118 -7.97 9.96 11.79
CA GLU A 118 -8.11 8.54 11.45
C GLU A 118 -6.74 7.84 11.52
N ILE A 119 -5.69 8.46 10.98
CA ILE A 119 -4.33 7.91 10.98
C ILE A 119 -3.78 7.70 12.40
N ARG A 120 -4.20 8.51 13.38
CA ARG A 120 -3.80 8.35 14.79
C ARG A 120 -4.43 7.13 15.47
N GLN A 121 -5.55 6.61 14.95
CA GLN A 121 -6.25 5.46 15.55
C GLN A 121 -5.52 4.14 15.26
N PHE A 122 -4.78 4.04 14.15
CA PHE A 122 -4.02 2.86 13.81
C PHE A 122 -2.78 2.69 14.69
N LYS A 123 -2.69 1.56 15.38
CA LYS A 123 -1.58 1.19 16.29
C LYS A 123 -0.28 0.97 15.54
N LYS A 124 -0.35 0.34 14.37
CA LYS A 124 0.81 0.08 13.50
C LYS A 124 0.50 0.54 12.08
N LYS A 125 1.49 1.16 11.46
CA LYS A 125 1.42 1.75 10.13
C LYS A 125 2.67 1.33 9.37
N LYS A 126 2.49 0.65 8.24
CA LYS A 126 3.59 0.19 7.40
C LYS A 126 3.34 0.56 5.94
N ALA A 127 4.42 0.71 5.19
CA ALA A 127 4.39 0.91 3.75
C ALA A 127 5.31 -0.13 3.11
N PHE A 128 4.91 -0.68 1.96
CA PHE A 128 5.66 -1.71 1.26
C PHE A 128 5.89 -1.31 -0.18
N ALA A 129 7.17 -1.25 -0.57
CA ALA A 129 7.56 -1.24 -1.96
C ALA A 129 7.67 -2.70 -2.42
N ALA A 130 6.58 -3.24 -2.95
CA ALA A 130 6.44 -4.64 -3.29
C ALA A 130 6.74 -4.88 -4.76
N ASN A 131 7.69 -5.77 -5.06
CA ASN A 131 8.05 -6.09 -6.43
C ASN A 131 8.16 -7.60 -6.62
N ARG A 132 7.32 -8.18 -7.50
CA ARG A 132 7.33 -9.64 -7.74
C ARG A 132 8.65 -10.15 -8.32
N ARG A 133 9.41 -9.31 -9.04
CA ARG A 133 10.75 -9.66 -9.56
C ARG A 133 11.84 -9.60 -8.50
N HIS A 134 11.54 -8.99 -7.34
CA HIS A 134 12.44 -8.85 -6.20
C HIS A 134 11.72 -9.21 -4.90
N PRO A 135 11.29 -10.49 -4.73
CA PRO A 135 10.34 -10.85 -3.68
C PRO A 135 10.93 -10.81 -2.27
N ARG A 136 12.26 -10.97 -2.16
CA ARG A 136 12.96 -11.02 -0.88
C ARG A 136 13.22 -9.64 -0.31
N PHE A 137 13.20 -9.59 1.02
CA PHE A 137 13.51 -8.40 1.80
C PHE A 137 14.87 -7.84 1.40
N ALA A 138 14.88 -6.56 1.05
CA ALA A 138 16.10 -5.79 0.93
C ALA A 138 15.96 -4.62 1.89
N PHE A 139 16.91 -4.57 2.83
CA PHE A 139 16.94 -3.63 3.91
C PHE A 139 16.96 -2.19 3.35
N ILE A 140 15.97 -1.39 3.75
CA ILE A 140 16.00 0.07 3.54
C ILE A 140 16.92 0.66 4.61
N GLU A 141 17.77 1.60 4.23
CA GLU A 141 18.72 2.24 5.14
C GLU A 141 18.05 2.67 6.46
N ASN A 142 18.63 2.22 7.58
CA ASN A 142 17.96 2.27 8.89
C ASN A 142 17.69 3.70 9.36
N GLU A 143 18.59 4.64 9.02
CA GLU A 143 18.49 6.03 9.45
C GLU A 143 17.33 6.77 8.78
N ASP A 144 17.15 6.60 7.47
CA ASP A 144 16.08 7.28 6.75
C ASP A 144 14.71 6.70 7.10
N ASN A 145 14.63 5.39 7.32
CA ASN A 145 13.43 4.75 7.86
C ASN A 145 13.09 5.29 9.25
N LEU A 146 14.09 5.46 10.11
CA LEU A 146 13.91 6.01 11.45
C LEU A 146 13.47 7.48 11.41
N LYS A 147 14.06 8.31 10.53
CA LYS A 147 13.64 9.71 10.33
C LYS A 147 12.20 9.77 9.84
N LEU A 148 11.82 8.96 8.85
CA LEU A 148 10.46 8.89 8.34
C LEU A 148 9.48 8.43 9.42
N PHE A 149 9.82 7.40 10.19
CA PHE A 149 8.99 6.89 11.27
C PHE A 149 8.75 7.94 12.35
N ARG A 150 9.78 8.70 12.74
CA ARG A 150 9.63 9.80 13.71
C ARG A 150 8.71 10.89 13.20
N ARG A 151 8.73 11.18 11.89
CA ARG A 151 7.90 12.22 11.26
C ARG A 151 6.44 11.77 11.04
N THR A 152 6.23 10.52 10.65
CA THR A 152 4.95 10.05 10.08
C THR A 152 4.28 8.92 10.85
N GLY A 153 5.05 8.20 11.69
CA GLY A 153 4.63 6.95 12.32
C GLY A 153 4.64 5.73 11.40
N PHE A 154 5.03 5.86 10.13
CA PHE A 154 5.16 4.76 9.17
C PHE A 154 6.58 4.21 9.12
N ARG A 155 6.69 2.89 8.90
CA ARG A 155 7.94 2.24 8.47
C ARG A 155 7.77 1.73 7.05
N ILE A 156 8.81 1.87 6.23
CA ILE A 156 8.80 1.33 4.86
C ILE A 156 9.63 0.06 4.80
N ASP A 157 9.14 -0.96 4.11
CA ASP A 157 9.89 -2.19 3.82
C ASP A 157 9.88 -2.44 2.30
N SER A 158 10.85 -3.18 1.78
CA SER A 158 10.90 -3.61 0.37
C SER A 158 10.84 -5.13 0.27
N GLN A 159 9.65 -5.67 0.03
CA GLN A 159 9.39 -7.11 -0.09
C GLN A 159 8.03 -7.34 -0.76
N ALA A 160 7.85 -8.48 -1.43
CA ALA A 160 6.58 -8.82 -2.09
C ALA A 160 5.60 -9.59 -1.17
N GLU A 161 6.05 -10.02 0.01
CA GLU A 161 5.21 -10.69 1.00
C GLU A 161 4.89 -9.76 2.16
N ILE A 162 3.61 -9.56 2.43
CA ILE A 162 3.07 -8.67 3.46
C ILE A 162 2.39 -9.54 4.50
N ILE A 163 2.99 -9.64 5.68
CA ILE A 163 2.39 -10.36 6.81
C ILE A 163 1.62 -9.37 7.67
N LEU A 164 0.30 -9.60 7.76
CA LEU A 164 -0.56 -8.89 8.69
C LEU A 164 -0.27 -9.35 10.12
N ILE A 165 -0.40 -8.43 11.06
CA ILE A 165 -0.04 -8.59 12.48
C ILE A 165 -1.16 -8.07 13.37
#